data_AF-A0A4R8G7A1-F1
#
_entry.id   AF-A0A4R8G7A1-F1
#
_cell.length_a   1.000
_cell.length_b   1.000
_cell.length_c   1.000
_cell.angle_alpha   90.00
_cell.angle_beta   90.00
_cell.angle_gamma   90.00
#
_symmetry.space_group_name_H-M   'P 1'
#
loop_
_entity.id
_entity.type
_entity.pdbx_description
1 polymer ?
#
loop_
_entity_poly.entity_id
_entity_poly.type
_entity_poly.pdbx_seq_one_letter_code
_entity_poly.pdbx_strand_id
1 'polypeptide(L)' 'MEKIIVKTGIYSFIVPFFLLVAFMKRIESTTDVDGMTSSVITPFPEFFFTIFRYSVITSIIAVLIAIAYLFSMKKNE' A
#
# COMPACT_ATOMS: atom_id res chain seq x y z
N MET A 1 -9.04 1.61 -23.49
CA MET A 1 -8.21 2.27 -22.46
C MET A 1 -8.85 2.22 -21.08
N GLU A 2 -10.12 2.59 -20.95
CA GLU A 2 -10.83 2.65 -19.65
C GLU A 2 -10.81 1.32 -18.86
N LYS A 3 -11.12 0.18 -19.51
CA LYS A 3 -11.09 -1.14 -18.84
C LYS A 3 -9.70 -1.54 -18.30
N ILE A 4 -8.62 -1.11 -18.96
CA ILE A 4 -7.25 -1.41 -18.52
C ILE A 4 -6.93 -0.57 -17.28
N ILE A 5 -7.26 0.72 -17.31
CA ILE A 5 -7.03 1.65 -16.18
C ILE A 5 -7.81 1.20 -14.94
N VAL A 6 -9.07 0.82 -15.09
CA VAL A 6 -9.92 0.32 -13.98
C VAL A 6 -9.35 -0.97 -13.38
N LYS A 7 -8.94 -1.93 -14.22
CA LYS A 7 -8.29 -3.16 -13.75
C LYS A 7 -7.00 -2.85 -13.00
N THR A 8 -6.14 -1.99 -13.56
CA THR A 8 -4.90 -1.60 -12.91
C THR A 8 -5.17 -0.99 -11.54
N GLY A 9 -6.13 -0.07 -11.41
CA GLY A 9 -6.49 0.54 -10.12
C GLY A 9 -6.97 -0.47 -9.08
N ILE A 10 -7.80 -1.44 -9.48
CA ILE A 10 -8.31 -2.49 -8.57
C ILE A 10 -7.17 -3.40 -8.12
N TYR A 11 -6.37 -3.92 -9.06
CA TYR A 11 -5.27 -4.84 -8.71
C TYR A 11 -4.15 -4.15 -7.95
N SER A 12 -3.85 -2.88 -8.28
CA SER A 12 -2.85 -2.08 -7.57
C SER A 12 -3.30 -1.63 -6.18
N PHE A 13 -4.58 -1.76 -5.85
CA PHE A 13 -5.08 -1.57 -4.49
C PHE A 13 -5.09 -2.89 -3.71
N ILE A 14 -5.66 -3.95 -4.29
CA ILE A 14 -5.90 -5.23 -3.62
C ILE A 14 -4.59 -5.91 -3.20
N VAL A 15 -3.60 -5.96 -4.10
CA VAL A 15 -2.32 -6.64 -3.84
C VAL A 15 -1.57 -6.02 -2.64
N PRO A 16 -1.28 -4.70 -2.63
CA PRO A 16 -0.61 -4.08 -1.48
C PRO A 16 -1.46 -4.10 -0.22
N PHE A 17 -2.80 -4.05 -0.32
CA PHE A 17 -3.66 -4.20 0.84
C PHE A 17 -3.46 -5.54 1.55
N PHE A 18 -3.54 -6.66 0.81
CA PHE A 18 -3.33 -7.98 1.41
C PHE A 18 -1.89 -8.19 1.88
N LEU A 19 -0.90 -7.66 1.18
CA LEU A 19 0.49 -7.68 1.63
C LEU A 19 0.65 -6.95 2.97
N LEU A 20 0.16 -5.72 3.07
CA LEU A 20 0.26 -4.94 4.30
C LEU A 20 -0.51 -5.59 5.46
N VAL A 21 -1.68 -6.18 5.21
CA VAL A 21 -2.42 -6.96 6.22
C VAL A 21 -1.60 -8.16 6.71
N ALA A 22 -0.90 -8.87 5.82
CA ALA A 22 -0.14 -10.06 6.19
C ALA A 22 1.17 -9.75 6.92
N PHE A 23 1.87 -8.68 6.54
CA PHE A 23 3.23 -8.41 7.00
C PHE A 23 3.34 -7.30 8.05
N MET A 24 2.42 -6.33 8.08
CA MET A 24 2.50 -5.22 9.03
C MET A 24 2.17 -5.71 10.43
N LYS A 25 3.05 -5.46 11.40
CA LYS A 25 2.84 -5.85 12.80
C LYS A 25 2.12 -4.74 13.55
N ARG A 26 1.16 -5.10 14.39
CA ARG A 26 0.44 -4.17 15.27
C ARG A 26 1.20 -3.86 16.56
N ILE A 27 2.04 -4.80 17.00
CA ILE A 27 2.81 -4.68 18.23
C ILE A 27 4.26 -4.55 17.80
N GLU A 28 4.87 -3.42 18.14
CA GLU A 28 6.30 -3.23 18.02
C GLU A 28 6.93 -3.37 19.40
N SER A 29 7.90 -4.27 19.51
CA SER A 29 8.64 -4.51 20.75
C SER A 29 10.09 -4.10 20.53
N THR A 30 10.58 -3.18 21.34
CA THR A 30 11.97 -2.74 21.36
C THR A 30 12.63 -3.22 22.64
N THR A 31 13.80 -3.86 22.49
CA THR A 31 14.64 -4.26 23.62
C THR A 31 15.75 -3.22 23.74
N ASP A 32 15.85 -2.59 24.90
CA ASP A 32 16.92 -1.63 25.19
C ASP A 32 18.26 -2.36 25.46
N VAL A 33 19.36 -1.62 25.48
CA VAL A 33 20.73 -2.11 25.75
C VAL A 33 20.83 -2.79 27.11
N ASP A 34 20.01 -2.37 28.07
CA ASP A 34 19.88 -2.97 29.41
C ASP A 34 18.97 -4.22 29.46
N GLY A 35 18.49 -4.70 28.31
CA GLY A 35 17.64 -5.90 28.20
C GLY A 35 16.17 -5.68 28.56
N MET A 36 15.76 -4.43 28.81
CA MET A 36 14.38 -4.10 29.12
C MET A 36 13.54 -4.05 27.83
N THR A 37 12.42 -4.78 27.81
CA THR A 37 11.52 -4.83 26.66
C THR A 37 10.36 -3.85 26.85
N SER A 38 10.23 -2.90 25.93
CA SER A 38 9.07 -2.01 25.84
C SER A 38 8.25 -2.39 24.62
N SER A 39 6.91 -2.39 24.74
CA SER A 39 6.01 -2.69 23.63
C SER A 39 5.04 -1.55 23.39
N VAL A 40 4.95 -1.09 22.15
CA VAL A 40 3.94 -0.13 21.69
C VAL A 40 2.89 -0.88 20.89
N ILE A 41 1.63 -0.75 21.30
CA ILE A 41 0.51 -1.43 20.64
C ILE A 41 -0.29 -0.39 19.86
N THR A 42 -0.29 -0.51 18.53
CA THR A 42 -1.12 0.35 17.69
C THR A 42 -2.59 -0.05 17.83
N PRO A 43 -3.51 0.90 18.10
CA PRO A 43 -4.94 0.62 18.14
C PRO A 43 -5.43 0.04 16.81
N PHE A 44 -6.41 -0.88 16.87
CA PHE A 44 -6.97 -1.51 15.67
C PHE A 44 -7.47 -0.53 14.59
N PRO A 45 -8.18 0.57 14.94
CA PRO A 45 -8.61 1.54 13.94
C PRO A 45 -7.43 2.17 13.21
N GLU A 46 -6.42 2.63 13.95
CA GLU A 46 -5.23 3.26 13.40
C GLU A 46 -4.43 2.31 12.52
N PHE A 47 -4.30 1.06 12.95
CA PHE A 47 -3.64 0.00 12.18
C PHE A 47 -4.34 -0.24 10.83
N PHE A 48 -5.66 -0.38 10.84
CA PHE A 48 -6.45 -0.55 9.62
C PHE A 48 -6.36 0.68 8.70
N PHE A 49 -6.54 1.89 9.23
CA PHE A 49 -6.44 3.11 8.44
C PHE A 49 -5.05 3.32 7.86
N THR A 50 -4.00 2.89 8.55
CA THR A 50 -2.62 2.94 8.06
C THR A 50 -2.46 2.04 6.84
N ILE A 51 -2.89 0.77 6.93
CA ILE A 51 -2.88 -0.17 5.80
C ILE A 51 -3.68 0.41 4.63
N PHE A 52 -4.93 0.80 4.90
CA PHE A 52 -5.83 1.35 3.89
C PHE A 52 -5.22 2.56 3.20
N ARG A 53 -4.67 3.51 3.94
CA ARG A 53 -4.04 4.73 3.40
C ARG A 53 -2.88 4.37 2.46
N TYR A 54 -2.00 3.47 2.88
CA TYR A 54 -0.88 3.05 2.03
C TYR A 54 -1.36 2.34 0.76
N SER A 55 -2.35 1.45 0.85
CA SER A 55 -2.93 0.79 -0.33
C SER A 55 -3.59 1.76 -1.30
N VAL A 56 -4.26 2.80 -0.81
CA VAL A 56 -4.83 3.86 -1.66
C VAL A 56 -3.72 4.64 -2.36
N ILE A 57 -2.68 5.06 -1.62
CA ILE A 57 -1.54 5.81 -2.19
C ILE A 57 -0.86 5.00 -3.30
N THR A 58 -0.57 3.71 -3.06
CA THR A 58 0.06 2.85 -4.07
C THR A 58 -0.84 2.67 -5.29
N SER A 59 -2.16 2.57 -5.10
CA SER A 59 -3.10 2.44 -6.20
C SER A 59 -3.14 3.69 -7.09
N ILE A 60 -3.18 4.88 -6.48
CA ILE A 60 -3.15 6.16 -7.20
C ILE A 60 -1.87 6.28 -8.03
N ILE A 61 -0.71 6.00 -7.44
CA ILE A 61 0.58 6.05 -8.15
C ILE A 61 0.59 5.09 -9.34
N ALA A 62 0.14 3.85 -9.15
CA ALA A 62 0.09 2.86 -10.22
C ALA A 62 -0.84 3.27 -11.37
N VAL A 63 -1.99 3.88 -11.07
CA VAL A 63 -2.91 4.41 -12.08
C VAL A 63 -2.26 5.56 -12.86
N LEU A 64 -1.59 6.50 -12.18
CA LEU A 64 -0.87 7.59 -12.85
C LEU A 64 0.21 7.07 -13.81
N ILE A 65 0.98 6.06 -13.38
CA ILE A 65 2.00 5.41 -14.22
C ILE A 65 1.35 4.73 -15.43
N ALA A 66 0.25 3.99 -15.23
CA ALA A 66 -0.45 3.31 -16.31
C ALA A 66 -1.02 4.30 -17.33
N ILE A 67 -1.55 5.43 -16.88
CA ILE A 67 -2.01 6.51 -17.76
C ILE A 67 -0.83 7.07 -18.57
N ALA A 68 0.27 7.44 -17.91
CA ALA A 68 1.47 7.96 -18.58
C ALA A 68 2.02 6.98 -19.63
N TYR A 69 2.05 5.68 -19.30
CA TYR A 69 2.46 4.62 -20.20
C TYR A 69 1.56 4.52 -21.44
N LEU A 70 0.24 4.51 -21.26
CA LEU A 70 -0.72 4.47 -22.37
C LEU A 70 -0.61 5.69 -23.28
N PHE A 71 -0.41 6.89 -22.71
CA PHE A 71 -0.20 8.11 -23.49
C PHE A 71 1.10 8.08 -24.29
N SER A 72 2.19 7.58 -23.70
CA SER A 72 3.47 7.45 -24.42
C SER A 72 3.39 6.43 -25.55
N MET A 73 2.67 5.33 -25.35
CA MET A 73 2.49 4.29 -26.36
C MET A 73 1.68 4.81 -27.55
N LYS A 74 0.58 5.54 -27.30
CA LYS A 74 -0.23 6.17 -28.36
C LYS A 74 0.53 7.23 -29.18
N LYS A 75 1.58 7.84 -28.63
CA LYS A 75 2.41 8.83 -29.36
C LYS A 75 3.43 8.18 -30.30
N ASN A 76 3.77 6.90 -30.06
CA ASN A 76 4.75 6.15 -30.83
C ASN A 76 4.10 5.26 -31.93
N GLU A 77 2.77 5.22 -31.98
CA GLU A 77 1.99 4.72 -33.14
C GLU A 77 1.68 5.87 -34.11
#